data_AF-A0A1W1C7T5-F1
#
_entry.id   AF-A0A1W1C7T5-F1
#
_cell.length_a   1.000
_cell.length_b   1.000
_cell.length_c   1.000
_cell.angle_alpha   90.00
_cell.angle_beta   90.00
_cell.angle_gamma   90.00
#
_symmetry.space_group_name_H-M   'P 1'
#
loop_
_entity.id
_entity.type
_entity.pdbx_description
1 polymer ?
#
loop_
_entity_poly.entity_id
_entity_poly.type
_entity_poly.pdbx_seq_one_letter_code
_entity_poly.pdbx_strand_id
1 'polypeptide(L)'
;MLGMMIAFFKDLWKFRVEVKKQGTWMQKYIKKNNYALNPDLMMTTNLKVWISEMQATFGQRFCPCFEPSDDKELNKKMMCPCEYVEDEIKEYGTCHCALFGRADLDKAGWKASSKRLMAEYQIPLNLKDGVLDTRGQVLDHRRNLPVPDAMHQLKSTLNNYKGKSLKMIVSTEQEVKNLEDIAKYRKYGFSSKVNDDSFEVNLQLKN
;
A
#
# COMPACT_ATOMS: atom_id res chain seq x y z
N MET A 1 -1.55 -19.85 2.28
CA MET A 1 -1.88 -19.49 0.88
C MET A 1 -3.38 -19.44 0.59
N LEU A 2 -4.18 -20.44 1.01
CA LEU A 2 -5.64 -20.47 0.72
C LEU A 2 -6.42 -19.27 1.28
N GLY A 3 -6.18 -18.86 2.54
CA GLY A 3 -6.85 -17.71 3.16
C GLY A 3 -6.58 -16.37 2.45
N MET A 4 -5.34 -16.15 2.00
CA MET A 4 -4.94 -14.95 1.26
C MET A 4 -5.66 -14.86 -0.10
N MET A 5 -5.83 -15.98 -0.79
CA MET A 5 -6.58 -16.05 -2.05
C MET A 5 -8.07 -15.75 -1.83
N ILE A 6 -8.67 -16.29 -0.77
CA ILE A 6 -10.08 -16.02 -0.41
C ILE A 6 -10.27 -14.51 -0.14
N ALA A 7 -9.38 -13.90 0.65
CA ALA A 7 -9.42 -12.47 0.93
C ALA A 7 -9.31 -11.64 -0.35
N PHE A 8 -8.37 -11.99 -1.22
CA PHE A 8 -8.20 -11.34 -2.53
C PHE A 8 -9.48 -11.41 -3.38
N PHE A 9 -10.09 -12.59 -3.54
CA PHE A 9 -11.30 -12.73 -4.36
C PHE A 9 -12.50 -11.99 -3.76
N LYS A 10 -12.61 -11.96 -2.43
CA LYS A 10 -13.64 -11.17 -1.74
C LYS A 10 -13.49 -9.67 -2.02
N ASP A 11 -12.26 -9.15 -1.92
CA ASP A 11 -11.98 -7.74 -2.22
C ASP A 11 -12.14 -7.42 -3.71
N LEU A 12 -11.71 -8.32 -4.60
CA LEU A 12 -11.94 -8.19 -6.04
C LEU A 12 -13.43 -8.15 -6.39
N TRP A 13 -14.25 -8.98 -5.77
CA TRP A 13 -15.69 -8.95 -5.94
C TRP A 13 -16.31 -7.66 -5.41
N LYS A 14 -15.88 -7.23 -4.21
CA LYS A 14 -16.32 -5.98 -3.58
C LYS A 14 -16.05 -4.77 -4.48
N PHE A 15 -14.85 -4.71 -5.07
CA PHE A 15 -14.39 -3.57 -5.88
C PHE A 15 -14.49 -3.81 -7.40
N ARG A 16 -15.30 -4.77 -7.86
CA ARG A 16 -15.34 -5.16 -9.28
C ARG A 16 -15.68 -4.01 -10.24
N VAL A 17 -16.48 -3.03 -9.78
CA VAL A 17 -16.88 -1.88 -10.59
C VAL A 17 -15.72 -0.88 -10.67
N GLU A 18 -15.11 -0.59 -9.54
CA GLU A 18 -13.95 0.28 -9.41
C GLU A 18 -12.79 -0.31 -10.22
N VAL A 19 -12.46 -1.59 -10.04
CA VAL A 19 -11.40 -2.30 -10.79
C VAL A 19 -11.60 -2.20 -12.31
N LYS A 20 -12.84 -2.27 -12.82
CA LYS A 20 -13.13 -2.04 -14.24
C LYS A 20 -12.86 -0.59 -14.65
N LYS A 21 -13.36 0.39 -13.88
CA LYS A 21 -13.11 1.83 -14.13
C LYS A 21 -11.61 2.14 -14.10
N GLN A 22 -10.88 1.58 -13.14
CA GLN A 22 -9.44 1.63 -12.99
C GLN A 22 -8.74 1.11 -14.25
N GLY A 23 -9.13 -0.07 -14.75
CA GLY A 23 -8.61 -0.63 -15.98
C GLY A 23 -8.81 0.29 -17.19
N THR A 24 -10.00 0.84 -17.38
CA THR A 24 -10.28 1.77 -18.49
C THR A 24 -9.44 3.04 -18.40
N TRP A 25 -9.29 3.61 -17.20
CA TRP A 25 -8.45 4.78 -16.98
C TRP A 25 -6.97 4.47 -17.26
N MET A 26 -6.45 3.36 -16.73
CA MET A 26 -5.06 2.92 -16.95
C MET A 26 -4.76 2.74 -18.44
N GLN A 27 -5.67 2.12 -19.20
CA GLN A 27 -5.51 1.93 -20.64
C GLN A 27 -5.41 3.26 -21.41
N LYS A 28 -6.16 4.29 -21.00
CA LYS A 28 -6.02 5.64 -21.58
C LYS A 28 -4.70 6.28 -21.19
N TYR A 29 -4.29 6.15 -19.92
CA TYR A 29 -3.06 6.72 -19.39
C TYR A 29 -1.81 6.15 -20.08
N ILE A 30 -1.71 4.83 -20.23
CA ILE A 30 -0.53 4.21 -20.86
C ILE A 30 -0.40 4.56 -22.34
N LYS A 31 -1.53 4.65 -23.07
CA LYS A 31 -1.54 5.04 -24.49
C LYS A 31 -1.08 6.48 -24.69
N LYS A 32 -1.50 7.38 -23.81
CA LYS A 32 -1.13 8.81 -23.87
C LYS A 32 0.36 9.04 -23.62
N ASN A 33 0.95 8.29 -22.70
CA ASN A 33 2.31 8.53 -22.21
C ASN A 33 3.35 7.54 -22.75
N ASN A 34 2.98 6.68 -23.70
CA ASN A 34 3.86 5.62 -24.24
C ASN A 34 4.45 4.71 -23.14
N TYR A 35 3.59 4.25 -22.24
CA TYR A 35 3.93 3.32 -21.16
C TYR A 35 3.30 1.93 -21.38
N ALA A 36 3.72 0.96 -20.58
CA ALA A 36 3.12 -0.35 -20.44
C ALA A 36 2.56 -0.58 -19.04
N LEU A 37 1.57 -1.46 -18.93
CA LEU A 37 1.16 -2.03 -17.64
C LEU A 37 2.03 -3.24 -17.31
N ASN A 38 2.15 -3.54 -16.02
CA ASN A 38 2.79 -4.78 -15.57
C ASN A 38 2.18 -6.01 -16.28
N PRO A 39 3.00 -6.87 -16.90
CA PRO A 39 2.50 -8.07 -17.59
C PRO A 39 1.90 -9.10 -16.63
N ASP A 40 2.20 -9.03 -15.33
CA ASP A 40 1.57 -9.87 -14.31
C ASP A 40 0.14 -9.37 -14.02
N LEU A 41 -0.84 -10.17 -14.45
CA LEU A 41 -2.26 -9.89 -14.25
C LEU A 41 -2.67 -9.92 -12.78
N MET A 42 -2.03 -10.75 -11.95
CA MET A 42 -2.30 -10.79 -10.51
C MET A 42 -1.83 -9.50 -9.87
N MET A 43 -0.59 -9.06 -10.15
CA MET A 43 -0.05 -7.80 -9.65
C MET A 43 -0.92 -6.62 -10.07
N THR A 44 -1.21 -6.51 -11.38
CA THR A 44 -2.02 -5.42 -11.93
C THR A 44 -3.43 -5.39 -11.35
N THR A 45 -4.06 -6.55 -11.15
CA THR A 45 -5.41 -6.63 -10.58
C THR A 45 -5.39 -6.28 -9.10
N ASN A 46 -4.41 -6.77 -8.35
CA ASN A 46 -4.25 -6.46 -6.94
C ASN A 46 -4.02 -4.95 -6.71
N LEU A 47 -3.19 -4.30 -7.52
CA LEU A 47 -2.98 -2.85 -7.43
C LEU A 47 -4.25 -2.06 -7.76
N LYS A 48 -5.08 -2.50 -8.71
CA LYS A 48 -6.40 -1.87 -8.95
C LYS A 48 -7.32 -2.01 -7.74
N VAL A 49 -7.32 -3.17 -7.08
CA VAL A 49 -8.08 -3.40 -5.85
C VAL A 49 -7.56 -2.48 -4.74
N TRP A 50 -6.25 -2.41 -4.53
CA TRP A 50 -5.65 -1.58 -3.50
C TRP A 50 -5.89 -0.09 -3.72
N ILE A 51 -5.79 0.41 -4.96
CA ILE A 51 -6.16 1.80 -5.27
C ILE A 51 -7.63 2.08 -4.90
N SER A 52 -8.52 1.12 -5.17
CA SER A 52 -9.94 1.24 -4.82
C SER A 52 -10.15 1.20 -3.30
N GLU A 53 -9.36 0.40 -2.59
CA GLU A 53 -9.32 0.35 -1.13
C GLU A 53 -8.80 1.65 -0.52
N MET A 54 -7.74 2.26 -1.08
CA MET A 54 -7.24 3.57 -0.64
C MET A 54 -8.34 4.63 -0.72
N GLN A 55 -9.09 4.64 -1.82
CA GLN A 55 -10.22 5.56 -1.99
C GLN A 55 -11.35 5.27 -1.00
N ALA A 56 -11.64 4.01 -0.70
CA ALA A 56 -12.67 3.64 0.26
C ALA A 56 -12.26 3.91 1.72
N THR A 57 -10.96 3.90 2.02
CA THR A 57 -10.41 4.06 3.37
C THR A 57 -10.12 5.53 3.68
N PHE A 58 -9.43 6.22 2.78
CA PHE A 58 -8.91 7.59 2.99
C PHE A 58 -9.63 8.64 2.13
N GLY A 59 -10.67 8.26 1.39
CA GLY A 59 -11.46 9.16 0.54
C GLY A 59 -10.79 9.58 -0.76
N GLN A 60 -9.51 9.28 -0.96
CA GLN A 60 -8.75 9.67 -2.14
C GLN A 60 -7.97 8.51 -2.76
N ARG A 61 -7.65 8.66 -4.04
CA ARG A 61 -6.96 7.67 -4.85
C ARG A 61 -5.44 7.74 -4.66
N PHE A 62 -4.97 7.59 -3.43
CA PHE A 62 -3.54 7.59 -3.12
C PHE A 62 -2.81 6.43 -3.81
N CYS A 63 -1.51 6.62 -4.05
CA CYS A 63 -0.62 5.55 -4.47
C CYS A 63 -0.72 4.40 -3.47
N PRO A 64 -1.00 3.16 -3.91
CA PRO A 64 -1.24 2.05 -2.98
C PRO A 64 0.03 1.59 -2.26
N CYS A 65 1.20 2.18 -2.54
CA CYS A 65 2.48 1.88 -1.92
C CYS A 65 2.82 2.73 -0.69
N PHE A 66 2.04 3.78 -0.45
CA PHE A 66 2.26 4.70 0.66
C PHE A 66 0.92 5.06 1.30
N GLU A 67 0.88 5.11 2.62
CA GLU A 67 -0.22 5.71 3.37
C GLU A 67 -0.18 7.25 3.30
N PRO A 68 -1.31 7.93 3.54
CA PRO A 68 -1.35 9.40 3.55
C PRO A 68 -0.43 9.98 4.63
N SER A 69 0.27 11.05 4.28
CA SER A 69 1.11 11.83 5.21
C SER A 69 0.34 12.98 5.86
N ASP A 70 0.96 13.67 6.80
CA ASP A 70 0.45 14.92 7.38
C ASP A 70 0.68 16.13 6.46
N ASP A 71 1.57 16.00 5.48
CA ASP A 71 1.82 16.98 4.44
C ASP A 71 0.76 16.89 3.31
N LYS A 72 -0.08 17.92 3.24
CA LYS A 72 -1.13 18.06 2.23
C LYS A 72 -0.57 18.20 0.81
N GLU A 73 0.57 18.84 0.62
CA GLU A 73 1.19 18.99 -0.69
C GLU A 73 1.77 17.66 -1.14
N LEU A 74 2.50 16.96 -0.26
CA LEU A 74 2.98 15.59 -0.56
C LEU A 74 1.82 14.66 -0.92
N ASN A 75 0.72 14.71 -0.17
CA ASN A 75 -0.48 13.92 -0.43
C ASN A 75 -1.05 14.16 -1.85
N LYS A 76 -1.09 15.41 -2.33
CA LYS A 76 -1.51 15.71 -3.70
C LYS A 76 -0.60 15.03 -4.72
N LYS A 77 0.73 15.10 -4.51
CA LYS A 77 1.73 14.47 -5.38
C LYS A 77 1.62 12.95 -5.40
N MET A 78 1.12 12.35 -4.31
CA MET A 78 0.93 10.91 -4.16
C MET A 78 -0.38 10.37 -4.74
N MET A 79 -1.29 11.20 -5.26
CA MET A 79 -2.51 10.71 -5.93
C MET A 79 -2.17 9.96 -7.22
N CYS A 80 -2.68 8.75 -7.42
CA CYS A 80 -2.39 7.96 -8.61
C CYS A 80 -3.07 8.54 -9.88
N PRO A 81 -2.34 8.86 -10.97
CA PRO A 81 -0.91 8.64 -11.18
C PRO A 81 -0.09 9.71 -10.45
N CYS A 82 0.84 9.28 -9.58
CA CYS A 82 1.59 10.22 -8.76
C CYS A 82 2.62 10.99 -9.60
N GLU A 83 3.04 12.16 -9.12
CA GLU A 83 4.00 13.03 -9.84
C GLU A 83 5.35 12.34 -10.08
N TYR A 84 5.68 11.32 -9.28
CA TYR A 84 6.94 10.58 -9.36
C TYR A 84 6.99 9.52 -10.47
N VAL A 85 5.86 9.20 -11.14
CA VAL A 85 5.80 8.08 -12.10
C VAL A 85 6.83 8.24 -13.23
N GLU A 86 6.96 9.44 -13.78
CA GLU A 86 7.86 9.68 -14.93
C GLU A 86 9.33 9.48 -14.55
N ASP A 87 9.75 10.09 -13.44
CA ASP A 87 11.12 9.97 -12.95
C ASP A 87 11.46 8.53 -12.56
N GLU A 88 10.56 7.83 -11.88
CA GLU A 88 10.77 6.43 -11.49
C GLU A 88 10.84 5.51 -12.70
N ILE A 89 10.02 5.73 -13.73
CA ILE A 89 10.09 4.97 -14.99
C ILE A 89 11.42 5.25 -15.71
N LYS A 90 11.90 6.51 -15.70
CA LYS A 90 13.17 6.89 -16.30
C LYS A 90 14.35 6.21 -15.60
N GLU A 91 14.34 6.19 -14.27
CA GLU A 91 15.42 5.64 -13.45
C GLU A 91 15.40 4.11 -13.37
N TYR A 92 14.24 3.52 -13.08
CA TYR A 92 14.11 2.09 -12.76
C TYR A 92 13.40 1.27 -13.84
N GLY A 93 12.90 1.91 -14.90
CA GLY A 93 12.07 1.28 -15.93
C GLY A 93 10.60 1.14 -15.55
N THR A 94 10.25 1.23 -14.27
CA THR A 94 8.88 1.18 -13.75
C THR A 94 8.64 2.22 -12.66
N CYS A 95 7.39 2.62 -12.46
CA CYS A 95 7.02 3.33 -11.24
C CYS A 95 7.27 2.44 -10.00
N HIS A 96 7.32 3.04 -8.81
CA HIS A 96 7.61 2.37 -7.54
C HIS A 96 6.77 1.12 -7.31
N CYS A 97 5.45 1.25 -7.47
CA CYS A 97 4.50 0.15 -7.29
C CYS A 97 4.56 -0.92 -8.40
N ALA A 98 5.46 -0.78 -9.37
CA ALA A 98 5.57 -1.63 -10.55
C ALA A 98 4.26 -1.77 -11.34
N LEU A 99 3.34 -0.80 -11.28
CA LEU A 99 2.09 -0.80 -12.06
C LEU A 99 2.32 -0.40 -13.53
N PHE A 100 3.10 0.67 -13.71
CA PHE A 100 3.44 1.26 -15.00
C PHE A 100 4.94 1.09 -15.25
N GLY A 101 5.32 0.95 -16.52
CA GLY A 101 6.70 0.89 -16.96
C GLY A 101 6.89 1.44 -18.36
N ARG A 102 8.13 1.48 -18.83
CA ARG A 102 8.42 1.85 -20.23
C ARG A 102 7.69 0.90 -21.18
N ALA A 103 7.20 1.41 -22.30
CA ALA A 103 6.51 0.59 -23.30
C ALA A 103 7.39 -0.53 -23.87
N ASP A 104 8.71 -0.32 -23.90
CA ASP A 104 9.72 -1.26 -24.40
C ASP A 104 10.38 -2.11 -23.28
N LEU A 105 9.89 -2.04 -22.04
CA LEU A 105 10.50 -2.77 -20.93
C LEU A 105 10.32 -4.28 -21.13
N ASP A 106 11.45 -4.99 -21.20
CA ASP A 106 11.48 -6.42 -21.41
C ASP A 106 11.12 -7.22 -20.15
N LYS A 107 11.00 -8.55 -20.32
CA LYS A 107 10.66 -9.46 -19.21
C LYS A 107 11.68 -9.41 -18.08
N ALA A 108 12.97 -9.23 -18.39
CA ALA A 108 14.02 -9.15 -17.39
C ALA A 108 13.87 -7.88 -16.54
N GLY A 109 13.56 -6.74 -17.16
CA GLY A 109 13.26 -5.47 -16.50
C GLY A 109 12.07 -5.56 -15.56
N TRP A 110 10.95 -6.14 -15.99
CA TRP A 110 9.78 -6.37 -15.12
C TRP A 110 10.10 -7.27 -13.92
N LYS A 111 10.91 -8.31 -14.13
CA LYS A 111 11.36 -9.21 -13.05
C LYS A 111 12.29 -8.48 -12.06
N ALA A 112 13.20 -7.64 -12.56
CA ALA A 112 14.08 -6.82 -11.72
C ALA A 112 13.27 -5.81 -10.89
N SER A 113 12.30 -5.13 -11.51
CA SER A 113 11.38 -4.23 -10.84
C SER A 113 10.59 -4.93 -9.72
N SER A 114 10.02 -6.11 -10.02
CA SER A 114 9.29 -6.90 -9.03
C SER A 114 10.21 -7.34 -7.88
N LYS A 115 11.46 -7.72 -8.17
CA LYS A 115 12.45 -8.08 -7.14
C LYS A 115 12.78 -6.88 -6.24
N ARG A 116 12.94 -5.68 -6.79
CA ARG A 116 13.16 -4.44 -6.02
C ARG A 116 11.99 -4.18 -5.08
N LEU A 117 10.77 -4.17 -5.60
CA LEU A 117 9.56 -3.95 -4.80
C LEU A 117 9.42 -5.00 -3.69
N MET A 118 9.69 -6.29 -3.97
CA MET A 118 9.62 -7.31 -2.93
C MET A 118 10.71 -7.15 -1.86
N ALA A 119 11.92 -6.71 -2.23
CA ALA A 119 12.98 -6.46 -1.25
C ALA A 119 12.62 -5.33 -0.26
N GLU A 120 11.84 -4.35 -0.71
CA GLU A 120 11.36 -3.24 0.12
C GLU A 120 10.17 -3.63 1.01
N TYR A 121 9.23 -4.45 0.52
CA TYR A 121 7.96 -4.73 1.23
C TYR A 121 7.88 -6.11 1.90
N GLN A 122 8.77 -7.06 1.58
CA GLN A 122 8.82 -8.40 2.19
C GLN A 122 9.95 -8.52 3.22
N ILE A 123 9.96 -7.59 4.18
CA ILE A 123 10.91 -7.59 5.30
C ILE A 123 10.40 -8.43 6.48
N PRO A 124 11.29 -8.90 7.39
CA PRO A 124 10.88 -9.45 8.67
C PRO A 124 10.05 -8.43 9.47
N LEU A 125 8.86 -8.85 9.94
CA LEU A 125 8.00 -8.01 10.77
C LEU A 125 8.49 -8.03 12.23
N ASN A 126 8.55 -6.86 12.87
CA ASN A 126 8.84 -6.75 14.31
C ASN A 126 7.57 -7.03 15.14
N LEU A 127 7.09 -8.28 15.06
CA LEU A 127 5.91 -8.77 15.75
C LEU A 127 6.31 -9.68 16.91
N LYS A 128 5.98 -9.29 18.13
CA LYS A 128 6.21 -10.10 19.35
C LYS A 128 5.00 -10.05 20.26
N ASP A 129 4.49 -11.22 20.65
CA ASP A 129 3.40 -11.37 21.62
C ASP A 129 2.15 -10.50 21.30
N GLY A 130 1.83 -10.35 20.01
CA GLY A 130 0.69 -9.54 19.54
C GLY A 130 0.94 -8.03 19.49
N VAL A 131 2.20 -7.61 19.63
CA VAL A 131 2.66 -6.23 19.48
C VAL A 131 3.51 -6.13 18.21
N LEU A 132 3.09 -5.29 17.27
CA LEU A 132 3.77 -4.96 16.03
C LEU A 132 4.39 -3.56 16.14
N ASP A 133 5.71 -3.46 16.20
CA ASP A 133 6.40 -2.17 16.16
C ASP A 133 6.79 -1.85 14.72
N THR A 134 6.17 -0.82 14.12
CA THR A 134 6.37 -0.48 12.71
C THR A 134 7.40 0.61 12.49
N ARG A 135 8.04 1.10 13.56
CA ARG A 135 8.96 2.24 13.51
C ARG A 135 10.33 1.85 12.90
N GLY A 136 11.17 2.87 12.68
CA GLY A 136 12.58 2.68 12.30
C GLY A 136 12.81 2.17 10.87
N GLN A 137 11.80 2.27 10.00
CA GLN A 137 11.95 1.89 8.60
C GLN A 137 12.80 2.90 7.83
N VAL A 138 13.39 2.43 6.74
CA VAL A 138 14.07 3.32 5.78
C VAL A 138 13.05 4.26 5.14
N LEU A 139 13.48 5.49 4.85
CA LEU A 139 12.63 6.47 4.18
C LEU A 139 12.86 6.40 2.66
N ASP A 140 11.76 6.43 1.90
CA ASP A 140 11.84 6.63 0.45
C ASP A 140 12.53 7.96 0.14
N HIS A 141 13.57 7.92 -0.68
CA HIS A 141 14.36 9.09 -1.04
C HIS A 141 13.57 10.22 -1.72
N ARG A 142 12.42 9.92 -2.35
CA ARG A 142 11.59 10.92 -3.08
C ARG A 142 10.48 11.51 -2.23
N ARG A 143 9.85 10.68 -1.40
CA ARG A 143 8.68 11.06 -0.59
C ARG A 143 9.02 11.36 0.86
N ASN A 144 10.19 10.91 1.32
CA ASN A 144 10.60 10.93 2.72
C ASN A 144 9.58 10.23 3.65
N LEU A 145 9.02 9.11 3.18
CA LEU A 145 8.05 8.30 3.91
C LEU A 145 8.60 6.90 4.20
N PRO A 146 8.21 6.26 5.31
CA PRO A 146 8.62 4.90 5.64
C PRO A 146 8.29 3.89 4.54
N VAL A 147 9.23 3.00 4.23
CA VAL A 147 9.02 1.85 3.34
C VAL A 147 9.51 0.56 4.01
N PRO A 148 8.63 -0.42 4.29
CA PRO A 148 7.17 -0.35 4.16
C PRO A 148 6.55 0.49 5.28
N ASP A 149 5.50 1.23 4.97
CA ASP A 149 4.77 2.02 5.97
C ASP A 149 3.96 1.16 6.97
N ALA A 150 3.35 1.80 7.97
CA ALA A 150 2.62 1.11 9.03
C ALA A 150 1.41 0.33 8.48
N MET A 151 0.70 0.89 7.49
CA MET A 151 -0.42 0.22 6.82
C MET A 151 0.03 -1.07 6.13
N HIS A 152 1.16 -1.06 5.42
CA HIS A 152 1.68 -2.22 4.70
C HIS A 152 2.16 -3.30 5.67
N GLN A 153 2.84 -2.91 6.75
CA GLN A 153 3.24 -3.84 7.81
C GLN A 153 2.02 -4.47 8.51
N LEU A 154 0.95 -3.69 8.76
CA LEU A 154 -0.33 -4.21 9.26
C LEU A 154 -0.94 -5.23 8.29
N LYS A 155 -1.09 -4.88 7.00
CA LYS A 155 -1.66 -5.80 6.00
C LYS A 155 -0.84 -7.09 5.89
N SER A 156 0.49 -6.99 5.91
CA SER A 156 1.39 -8.14 5.89
C SER A 156 1.17 -9.04 7.12
N THR A 157 1.08 -8.43 8.30
CA THR A 157 0.81 -9.13 9.57
C THR A 157 -0.52 -9.90 9.53
N LEU A 158 -1.59 -9.24 9.07
CA LEU A 158 -2.94 -9.82 9.03
C LEU A 158 -3.07 -11.05 8.11
N ASN A 159 -2.14 -11.27 7.18
CA ASN A 159 -2.17 -12.45 6.32
C ASN A 159 -2.05 -13.78 7.09
N ASN A 160 -1.33 -13.78 8.21
CA ASN A 160 -1.06 -14.99 9.01
C ASN A 160 -1.37 -14.82 10.51
N TYR A 161 -1.70 -13.60 10.96
CA TYR A 161 -2.03 -13.33 12.35
C TYR A 161 -3.41 -13.87 12.72
N LYS A 162 -3.50 -14.59 13.85
CA LYS A 162 -4.74 -15.23 14.35
C LYS A 162 -5.23 -14.66 15.68
N GLY A 163 -4.55 -13.64 16.22
CA GLY A 163 -4.97 -13.00 17.46
C GLY A 163 -6.26 -12.20 17.26
N LYS A 164 -7.05 -12.07 18.33
CA LYS A 164 -8.29 -11.26 18.34
C LYS A 164 -8.02 -9.77 18.43
N SER A 165 -6.83 -9.39 18.87
CA SER A 165 -6.40 -8.00 18.97
C SER A 165 -4.95 -7.89 18.54
N LEU A 166 -4.59 -6.79 17.91
CA LEU A 166 -3.22 -6.45 17.56
C LEU A 166 -2.88 -5.08 18.14
N LYS A 167 -1.79 -5.01 18.91
CA LYS A 167 -1.20 -3.73 19.31
C LYS A 167 -0.19 -3.31 18.25
N MET A 168 -0.19 -2.03 17.87
CA MET A 168 0.80 -1.43 17.00
C MET A 168 1.52 -0.29 17.73
N ILE A 169 2.82 -0.18 17.52
CA ILE A 169 3.62 0.96 17.97
C ILE A 169 4.03 1.74 16.71
N VAL A 170 3.65 3.01 16.64
CA VAL A 170 3.90 3.90 15.49
C VAL A 170 4.63 5.18 15.92
N SER A 171 5.22 5.89 14.97
CA SER A 171 6.11 7.03 15.24
C SER A 171 5.38 8.37 15.30
N THR A 172 4.25 8.49 14.59
CA THR A 172 3.60 9.79 14.34
C THR A 172 2.10 9.76 14.65
N GLU A 173 1.52 10.92 14.98
CA GLU A 173 0.07 11.07 15.08
C GLU A 173 -0.64 10.77 13.76
N GLN A 174 0.01 11.01 12.63
CA GLN A 174 -0.59 10.74 11.33
C GLN A 174 -0.79 9.24 11.10
N GLU A 175 0.19 8.41 11.47
CA GLU A 175 0.03 6.95 11.43
C GLU A 175 -1.12 6.49 12.33
N VAL A 176 -1.31 7.12 13.51
CA VAL A 176 -2.46 6.84 14.38
C VAL A 176 -3.79 7.14 13.68
N LYS A 177 -3.90 8.30 13.02
CA LYS A 177 -5.09 8.69 12.25
C LYS A 177 -5.35 7.73 11.09
N ASN A 178 -4.30 7.34 10.35
CA ASN A 178 -4.43 6.37 9.26
C ASN A 178 -4.92 5.00 9.77
N LEU A 179 -4.39 4.53 10.91
CA LEU A 179 -4.85 3.30 11.56
C LEU A 179 -6.29 3.40 12.07
N GLU A 180 -6.71 4.57 12.53
CA GLU A 180 -8.11 4.82 12.91
C GLU A 180 -9.04 4.71 11.69
N ASP A 181 -8.68 5.29 10.56
CA ASP A 181 -9.45 5.21 9.32
C ASP A 181 -9.50 3.78 8.77
N ILE A 182 -8.38 3.05 8.82
CA ILE A 182 -8.34 1.62 8.51
C ILE A 182 -9.26 0.84 9.44
N ALA A 183 -9.24 1.12 10.75
CA ALA A 183 -10.10 0.47 11.73
C ALA A 183 -11.57 0.73 11.45
N LYS A 184 -11.96 1.98 11.15
CA LYS A 184 -13.33 2.34 10.73
C LYS A 184 -13.75 1.58 9.48
N TYR A 185 -12.90 1.59 8.44
CA TYR A 185 -13.17 0.92 7.16
C TYR A 185 -13.31 -0.60 7.30
N ARG A 186 -12.38 -1.24 8.02
CA ARG A 186 -12.39 -2.69 8.30
C ARG A 186 -13.35 -3.08 9.43
N LYS A 187 -13.95 -2.08 10.10
CA LYS A 187 -14.85 -2.20 11.24
C LYS A 187 -14.20 -2.90 12.44
N TYR A 188 -12.93 -2.63 12.70
CA TYR A 188 -12.21 -3.04 13.91
C TYR A 188 -12.56 -2.12 15.08
N GLY A 189 -12.40 -2.62 16.31
CA GLY A 189 -12.33 -1.73 17.47
C GLY A 189 -11.00 -1.00 17.48
N PHE A 190 -10.99 0.24 17.98
CA PHE A 190 -9.81 1.10 17.95
C PHE A 190 -9.66 1.82 19.30
N SER A 191 -8.45 1.86 19.82
CA SER A 191 -8.03 2.81 20.84
C SER A 191 -6.57 3.18 20.64
N SER A 192 -6.18 4.37 21.08
CA SER A 192 -4.80 4.82 21.04
C SER A 192 -4.36 5.44 22.36
N LYS A 193 -3.06 5.41 22.60
CA LYS A 193 -2.40 6.04 23.75
C LYS A 193 -1.10 6.68 23.27
N VAL A 194 -0.86 7.91 23.72
CA VAL A 194 0.42 8.61 23.51
C VAL A 194 1.41 8.14 24.58
N ASN A 195 2.63 7.82 24.15
CA ASN A 195 3.80 7.58 24.99
C ASN A 195 4.84 8.68 24.71
N ASP A 196 5.95 8.70 25.47
CA ASP A 196 6.93 9.81 25.42
C ASP A 196 7.53 10.06 24.03
N ASP A 197 7.76 9.00 23.24
CA ASP A 197 8.43 9.05 21.93
C ASP A 197 7.65 8.34 20.81
N SER A 198 6.42 7.90 21.08
CA SER A 198 5.69 6.97 20.23
C SER A 198 4.20 6.94 20.55
N PHE A 199 3.44 6.25 19.70
CA PHE A 199 2.01 6.04 19.88
C PHE A 199 1.71 4.55 19.90
N GLU A 200 0.91 4.12 20.86
CA GLU A 200 0.32 2.79 20.89
C GLU A 200 -1.08 2.84 20.29
N VAL A 201 -1.35 1.95 19.34
CA VAL A 201 -2.68 1.73 18.77
C VAL A 201 -3.11 0.29 19.04
N ASN A 202 -4.30 0.08 19.59
CA ASN A 202 -4.87 -1.24 19.79
C ASN A 202 -6.03 -1.45 18.82
N LEU A 203 -5.90 -2.46 17.96
CA LEU A 203 -6.92 -2.88 17.02
C LEU A 203 -7.60 -4.14 17.54
N GLN A 204 -8.93 -4.09 17.73
CA GLN A 204 -9.74 -5.28 18.02
C GLN A 204 -10.22 -5.87 16.69
N LEU A 205 -9.56 -6.95 16.27
CA LEU A 205 -9.77 -7.59 14.98
C LEU A 205 -11.09 -8.36 15.00
N LYS A 206 -11.79 -8.35 13.87
CA LYS A 206 -12.98 -9.19 13.68
C LYS A 206 -12.54 -10.60 13.30
N ASN A 207 -13.11 -11.59 13.99
CA ASN A 207 -13.00 -13.00 13.61
C ASN A 207 -13.65 -13.26 12.24
#